data_AF-A0A2D6DZ74-F1
#
_entry.id   AF-A0A2D6DZ74-F1
#
_cell.length_a   1.000
_cell.length_b   1.000
_cell.length_c   1.000
_cell.angle_alpha   90.00
_cell.angle_beta   90.00
_cell.angle_gamma   90.00
#
_symmetry.space_group_name_H-M   'P 1'
#
loop_
_entity.id
_entity.type
_entity.pdbx_description
1 polymer ?
#
loop_
_entity_poly.entity_id
_entity_poly.type
_entity_poly.pdbx_seq_one_letter_code
_entity_poly.pdbx_strand_id
1 'polypeptide(L)'
;AGDYTIHLQSDDTNYFVMDTVDGTVIVDDPSCCNEITQSFTISIPGLFPFDNVFGEQGGGEWTDVAISGPGITGIVALGDTENSSPPVYIIGSGVGAPVERPAPIEPAASE
;
A
#
# COMPACT_ATOMS: atom_id res chain seq x y z
N ALA A 1 -11.21 7.28 -9.55
CA ALA A 1 -11.78 8.22 -8.59
C ALA A 1 -12.39 7.42 -7.46
N GLY A 2 -12.35 7.93 -6.23
CA GLY A 2 -12.93 7.25 -5.07
C GLY A 2 -12.43 7.80 -3.75
N ASP A 3 -12.94 7.23 -2.67
CA ASP A 3 -12.54 7.55 -1.31
C ASP A 3 -11.47 6.58 -0.83
N TYR A 4 -10.44 7.14 -0.23
CA TYR A 4 -9.25 6.46 0.23
C TYR A 4 -8.98 6.82 1.68
N THR A 5 -8.19 6.00 2.37
CA THR A 5 -7.71 6.27 3.72
C THR A 5 -6.23 5.92 3.80
N ILE A 6 -5.41 6.86 4.27
CA ILE A 6 -4.04 6.57 4.72
C ILE A 6 -4.13 6.04 6.15
N HIS A 7 -3.39 4.98 6.42
CA HIS A 7 -3.23 4.35 7.72
C HIS A 7 -1.77 4.46 8.12
N LEU A 8 -1.52 4.93 9.33
CA LEU A 8 -0.20 5.28 9.79
C LEU A 8 -0.03 4.82 11.23
N GLN A 9 1.08 4.13 11.50
CA GLN A 9 1.42 3.72 12.85
C GLN A 9 2.94 3.72 13.00
N SER A 10 3.42 4.14 14.15
CA SER A 10 4.85 4.21 14.41
C SER A 10 5.17 4.04 15.88
N ASP A 11 6.45 3.78 16.15
CA ASP A 11 7.11 3.90 17.45
C ASP A 11 8.56 4.30 17.14
N ASP A 12 8.94 5.58 17.12
CA ASP A 12 8.32 6.70 17.85
C ASP A 12 7.36 7.62 17.05
N THR A 13 7.72 8.08 15.85
CA THR A 13 6.94 9.10 15.11
C THR A 13 6.96 8.89 13.59
N ASN A 14 5.91 9.30 12.89
CA ASN A 14 5.91 9.29 11.43
C ASN A 14 5.01 10.42 10.85
N TYR A 15 5.47 11.02 9.76
CA TYR A 15 4.79 12.12 9.07
C TYR A 15 4.65 11.82 7.58
N PHE A 16 3.42 11.75 7.10
CA PHE A 16 3.08 11.53 5.70
C PHE A 16 2.48 12.77 5.06
N VAL A 17 2.95 13.10 3.87
CA VAL A 17 2.36 14.14 3.02
C VAL A 17 2.27 13.66 1.58
N MET A 18 1.12 13.87 0.93
CA MET A 18 0.90 13.54 -0.47
C MET A 18 0.15 14.66 -1.17
N ASP A 19 0.64 15.08 -2.33
CA ASP A 19 -0.02 16.09 -3.14
C ASP A 19 -0.92 15.43 -4.18
N THR A 20 -2.22 15.71 -4.09
CA THR A 20 -3.24 15.23 -5.05
C THR A 20 -3.79 16.38 -5.89
N VAL A 21 -4.57 16.05 -6.93
CA VAL A 21 -5.34 17.05 -7.68
C VAL A 21 -6.41 17.75 -6.84
N ASP A 22 -6.86 17.12 -5.75
CA ASP A 22 -7.92 17.61 -4.87
C ASP A 22 -7.37 18.36 -3.65
N GLY A 23 -6.05 18.43 -3.51
CA GLY A 23 -5.34 19.08 -2.41
C GLY A 23 -4.29 18.19 -1.77
N THR A 24 -3.62 18.73 -0.74
CA THR A 24 -2.60 18.01 0.03
C THR A 24 -3.24 17.17 1.11
N VAL A 25 -2.85 15.90 1.18
CA VAL A 25 -3.21 14.96 2.25
C VAL A 25 -2.05 14.94 3.24
N ILE A 26 -2.34 15.18 4.52
CA ILE A 26 -1.35 15.16 5.60
C ILE A 26 -1.84 14.21 6.67
N VAL A 27 -0.95 13.34 7.14
CA VAL A 27 -1.17 12.48 8.30
C VAL A 27 0.04 12.59 9.20
N ASP A 28 -0.20 12.99 10.43
CA ASP A 28 0.83 13.22 11.44
C ASP A 28 0.61 12.24 12.57
N ASP A 29 1.56 11.32 12.77
CA ASP A 29 1.67 10.45 13.93
C ASP A 29 2.83 10.97 14.80
N PRO A 30 2.59 12.00 15.64
CA PRO A 30 3.65 12.68 16.38
C PRO A 30 4.13 11.89 17.59
N SER A 31 3.53 10.72 17.85
CA SER A 31 3.90 9.81 18.93
C SER A 31 3.29 8.45 18.71
N CYS A 32 4.02 7.39 19.06
CA CYS A 32 3.52 6.04 19.16
C CYS A 32 2.20 5.92 19.96
N CYS A 33 1.44 4.83 19.90
CA CYS A 33 1.68 3.53 19.26
C CYS A 33 0.38 3.02 18.61
N ASN A 34 -0.61 3.90 18.45
CA ASN A 34 -1.92 3.56 17.92
C ASN A 34 -1.98 3.98 16.46
N GLU A 35 -2.81 3.29 15.70
CA GLU A 35 -3.09 3.68 14.32
C GLU A 35 -3.74 5.06 14.24
N ILE A 36 -3.17 5.93 13.41
CA ILE A 36 -3.74 7.19 12.95
C ILE A 36 -4.23 7.00 11.52
N THR A 37 -5.43 7.50 11.22
CA THR A 37 -6.01 7.39 9.89
C THR A 37 -6.45 8.75 9.36
N GLN A 38 -6.36 8.92 8.04
CA GLN A 38 -6.86 10.11 7.35
C GLN A 38 -7.55 9.71 6.06
N SER A 39 -8.86 9.95 6.00
CA SER A 39 -9.65 9.75 4.78
C SER A 39 -9.56 10.97 3.85
N PHE A 40 -9.57 10.71 2.55
CA PHE A 40 -9.52 11.72 1.49
C PHE A 40 -10.15 11.17 0.20
N THR A 41 -10.44 12.04 -0.75
CA THR A 41 -11.01 11.66 -2.06
C THR A 41 -10.01 11.95 -3.16
N ILE A 42 -9.94 11.06 -4.16
CA ILE A 42 -9.26 11.30 -5.44
C ILE A 42 -10.35 11.41 -6.52
N SER A 43 -10.53 12.59 -7.11
CA SER A 43 -11.53 12.87 -8.15
C SER A 43 -11.07 12.41 -9.54
N ILE A 44 -9.77 12.44 -9.80
CA ILE A 44 -9.17 12.06 -11.09
C ILE A 44 -8.04 11.05 -10.86
N PRO A 45 -8.06 9.85 -11.49
CA PRO A 45 -6.95 8.92 -11.40
C PRO A 45 -5.62 9.53 -11.84
N GLY A 46 -4.54 9.24 -11.12
CA GLY A 46 -3.22 9.79 -11.42
C GLY A 46 -2.11 9.16 -10.57
N LEU A 47 -0.88 9.60 -10.82
CA LEU A 47 0.28 9.31 -9.98
C LEU A 47 0.51 10.51 -9.06
N PHE A 48 0.47 10.28 -7.76
CA PHE A 48 0.62 11.31 -6.74
C PHE A 48 1.89 11.04 -5.94
N PRO A 49 2.90 11.93 -6.02
CA PRO A 49 4.10 11.80 -5.19
C PRO A 49 3.73 12.02 -3.72
N PHE A 50 4.44 11.32 -2.85
CA PHE A 50 4.30 11.47 -1.41
C PHE A 50 5.68 11.44 -0.75
N ASP A 51 5.79 12.11 0.39
CA ASP A 51 6.90 11.97 1.32
C ASP A 51 6.38 11.27 2.58
N ASN A 52 7.19 10.35 3.12
CA ASN A 52 6.96 9.74 4.41
C ASN A 52 8.24 9.86 5.23
N VAL A 53 8.18 10.61 6.32
CA VAL A 53 9.33 10.87 7.20
C VAL A 53 9.08 10.17 8.53
N PHE A 54 9.84 9.10 8.74
CA PHE A 54 9.89 8.38 9.99
C PHE A 54 10.99 8.95 10.90
N GLY A 55 10.76 8.99 12.22
CA GLY A 55 11.74 9.49 13.19
C GLY A 55 11.72 8.77 14.54
N GLU A 56 12.90 8.35 14.96
CA GLU A 56 13.17 7.62 16.20
C GLU A 56 13.83 8.48 17.30
N GLN A 57 13.32 8.36 18.53
CA GLN A 57 13.86 8.94 19.76
C GLN A 57 14.65 7.91 20.59
N GLY A 58 14.52 6.61 20.31
CA GLY A 58 15.42 5.55 20.73
C GLY A 58 14.71 4.33 21.30
N GLY A 59 15.41 3.19 21.36
CA GLY A 59 14.83 1.91 21.79
C GLY A 59 14.63 0.96 20.60
N GLY A 60 13.52 0.23 20.61
CA GLY A 60 13.09 -0.59 19.48
C GLY A 60 12.28 0.26 18.50
N GLU A 61 12.33 -0.11 17.22
CA GLU A 61 11.84 0.75 16.14
C GLU A 61 10.94 -0.04 15.18
N TRP A 62 9.80 0.54 14.81
CA TRP A 62 9.01 0.12 13.66
C TRP A 62 8.04 1.21 13.18
N THR A 63 7.69 1.11 11.90
CA THR A 63 6.59 1.88 11.31
C THR A 63 5.75 1.02 10.37
N ASP A 64 4.46 1.34 10.30
CA ASP A 64 3.51 0.84 9.31
C ASP A 64 2.90 2.03 8.54
N VAL A 65 2.86 1.88 7.22
CA VAL A 65 2.26 2.85 6.29
C VAL A 65 1.45 2.07 5.28
N ALA A 66 0.14 2.30 5.28
CA ALA A 66 -0.78 1.62 4.38
C ALA A 66 -1.81 2.58 3.79
N ILE A 67 -2.41 2.15 2.68
CA ILE A 67 -3.51 2.85 2.03
C ILE A 67 -4.63 1.86 1.71
N SER A 68 -5.85 2.22 2.07
CA SER A 68 -7.07 1.55 1.64
C SER A 68 -7.87 2.45 0.70
N GLY A 69 -8.67 1.84 -0.17
CA GLY A 69 -9.42 2.54 -1.20
C GLY A 69 -10.60 1.72 -1.70
N PRO A 70 -11.26 2.13 -2.80
CA PRO A 70 -12.43 1.44 -3.30
C PRO A 70 -12.17 -0.05 -3.56
N GLY A 71 -12.93 -0.91 -2.87
CA GLY A 71 -12.81 -2.36 -2.98
C GLY A 71 -11.79 -3.01 -2.02
N ILE A 72 -11.00 -2.23 -1.28
CA ILE A 72 -10.04 -2.74 -0.29
C ILE A 72 -10.59 -2.44 1.11
N THR A 73 -10.85 -3.49 1.89
CA THR A 73 -11.35 -3.32 3.26
C THR A 73 -10.18 -3.30 4.24
N GLY A 74 -9.85 -2.12 4.77
CA GLY A 74 -8.75 -1.94 5.72
C GLY A 74 -7.37 -2.12 5.09
N ILE A 75 -6.40 -2.55 5.90
CA ILE A 75 -5.01 -2.76 5.48
C ILE A 75 -4.86 -4.17 4.89
N VAL A 76 -4.33 -4.25 3.66
CA VAL A 76 -4.02 -5.52 2.98
C VAL A 76 -2.59 -5.48 2.45
N ALA A 77 -1.95 -6.66 2.31
CA ALA A 77 -0.61 -6.73 1.77
C ALA A 77 -0.56 -6.29 0.29
N LEU A 78 0.53 -5.64 -0.12
CA LEU A 78 0.74 -5.29 -1.53
C LEU A 78 0.79 -6.55 -2.39
N GLY A 79 -0.06 -6.60 -3.42
CA GLY A 79 -0.16 -7.77 -4.31
C GLY A 79 -1.03 -8.91 -3.79
N ASP A 80 -1.66 -8.77 -2.62
CA ASP A 80 -2.70 -9.68 -2.15
C ASP A 80 -3.99 -9.48 -2.97
N THR A 81 -4.00 -10.08 -4.15
CA THR A 81 -5.12 -9.99 -5.10
C THR A 81 -6.38 -10.70 -4.60
N GLU A 82 -6.26 -11.64 -3.66
CA GLU A 82 -7.42 -12.30 -3.05
C GLU A 82 -8.19 -11.33 -2.14
N ASN A 83 -7.49 -10.38 -1.52
CA ASN A 83 -8.06 -9.31 -0.71
C ASN A 83 -8.12 -7.95 -1.43
N SER A 84 -8.22 -7.98 -2.77
CA SER A 84 -8.44 -6.81 -3.64
C SER A 84 -7.28 -5.82 -3.76
N SER A 85 -6.09 -6.15 -3.25
CA SER A 85 -4.88 -5.37 -3.52
C SER A 85 -4.53 -5.45 -5.01
N PRO A 86 -4.10 -4.35 -5.65
CA PRO A 86 -3.61 -4.40 -7.03
C PRO A 86 -2.39 -5.32 -7.16
N PRO A 87 -2.21 -6.00 -8.31
CA PRO A 87 -1.00 -6.78 -8.57
C PRO A 87 0.25 -5.87 -8.56
N VAL A 88 1.33 -6.35 -7.95
CA VAL A 88 2.63 -5.65 -7.94
C VAL A 88 3.39 -5.98 -9.23
N TYR A 89 3.78 -4.95 -9.96
CA TYR A 89 4.62 -5.10 -11.16
C TYR A 89 6.05 -4.66 -10.85
N ILE A 90 7.03 -5.51 -11.21
CA ILE A 90 8.45 -5.17 -11.06
C ILE A 90 8.81 -4.07 -12.07
N ILE A 91 9.24 -2.92 -11.57
CA ILE A 91 9.80 -1.85 -12.42
C ILE A 91 11.23 -2.27 -12.79
N GLY A 92 11.42 -2.84 -13.98
CA GLY A 92 12.77 -3.22 -14.44
C GLY A 92 12.87 -4.39 -15.43
N SER A 93 11.79 -5.06 -15.80
CA SER A 93 11.80 -5.99 -16.92
C SER A 93 10.71 -5.61 -17.90
N GLY A 94 11.12 -5.07 -19.04
CA GLY A 94 10.21 -4.80 -20.14
C GLY A 94 9.42 -6.06 -20.49
N VAL A 95 8.09 -5.93 -20.42
CA VAL A 95 7.09 -6.79 -21.05
C VAL A 95 7.06 -8.27 -20.64
N GLY A 96 6.01 -8.62 -19.91
CA GLY A 96 5.41 -9.95 -19.88
C GLY A 96 4.19 -9.96 -18.97
N ALA A 97 2.99 -10.19 -19.52
CA ALA A 97 1.75 -10.43 -18.78
C ALA A 97 1.95 -11.56 -17.73
N PRO A 98 1.05 -11.68 -16.72
CA PRO A 98 1.21 -12.71 -15.69
C PRO A 98 1.33 -14.07 -16.39
N VAL A 99 2.41 -14.79 -16.10
CA VAL A 99 2.55 -16.17 -16.55
C VAL A 99 1.49 -16.96 -15.80
N GLU A 100 0.41 -17.32 -16.48
CA GLU A 100 -0.52 -18.33 -16.00
C GLU A 100 0.32 -19.57 -15.67
N ARG A 101 0.32 -19.98 -14.40
CA ARG A 101 1.11 -21.14 -13.97
C ARG A 101 0.73 -22.32 -14.87
N PRO A 102 1.68 -23.01 -15.52
CA PRO A 102 1.35 -24.21 -16.28
C PRO A 102 0.58 -25.17 -15.38
N ALA A 103 -0.47 -25.79 -15.93
CA ALA A 103 -1.21 -26.83 -15.23
C ALA A 103 -0.22 -27.88 -14.69
N PRO A 104 -0.46 -28.45 -13.48
CA PRO A 104 0.35 -29.53 -12.97
C PRO A 104 0.49 -30.63 -14.03
N ILE A 105 1.72 -31.05 -14.31
CA ILE A 105 1.98 -32.18 -15.21
C ILE A 105 1.36 -33.41 -14.57
N GLU A 106 0.33 -33.98 -15.20
CA GLU A 106 -0.23 -35.25 -14.76
C GLU A 106 0.85 -36.34 -14.86
N PRO A 107 0.90 -37.30 -13.91
CA PRO A 107 1.89 -38.37 -13.97
C PRO A 107 1.68 -39.16 -15.27
N ALA A 108 2.78 -39.45 -15.97
CA ALA A 108 2.74 -40.31 -17.14
C ALA A 108 2.11 -41.67 -16.77
N ALA A 109 1.07 -42.06 -17.50
CA ALA A 109 0.53 -43.41 -17.39
C ALA A 109 1.62 -44.40 -17.81
N SER A 110 1.97 -45.31 -16.91
CA SER A 110 2.85 -46.45 -17.17
C SER A 110 2.18 -47.43 -18.13
N GLU A 111 2.88 -47.78 -19.21
CA GLU A 111 2.52 -48.89 -20.11
C GLU A 111 2.57 -50.26 -19.41
#